data_AF-A0ABD2AL74-F1
#
_entry.id   AF-A0ABD2AL74-F1
#
_cell.length_a   1.000
_cell.length_b   1.000
_cell.length_c   1.000
_cell.angle_alpha   90.00
_cell.angle_beta   90.00
_cell.angle_gamma   90.00
#
_symmetry.space_group_name_H-M   'P 1'
#
loop_
_entity.id
_entity.type
_entity.pdbx_description
1 polymer ?
#
loop_
_entity_poly.entity_id
_entity_poly.type
_entity_poly.pdbx_seq_one_letter_code
_entity_poly.pdbx_strand_id
1 'polypeptide(L)'
;MAAQLERLRIYFVTWNVATKYPVQDLHQLLNVTCGNLKSLPDIYFIGLQEVKAQPQNMVLDIFFQEDPWTKSFRQVFARLSQ
;
A
#
# COMPACT_ATOMS: atom_id res chain seq x y z
N MET A 1 12.89 -11.14 -35.60
CA MET A 1 11.92 -10.39 -34.77
C MET A 1 12.50 -10.33 -33.36
N ALA A 2 12.82 -9.15 -32.85
CA ALA A 2 13.20 -9.02 -31.44
C ALA A 2 11.95 -9.26 -30.60
N ALA A 3 11.99 -10.23 -29.68
CA ALA A 3 10.94 -10.40 -28.69
C ALA A 3 10.83 -9.11 -27.88
N GLN A 4 9.63 -8.54 -27.76
CA GLN A 4 9.44 -7.45 -26.82
C GLN A 4 9.71 -7.99 -25.42
N LEU A 5 10.68 -7.39 -24.74
CA LEU A 5 10.97 -7.70 -23.35
C LEU A 5 9.83 -7.13 -22.49
N GLU A 6 8.98 -8.00 -21.98
CA GLU A 6 8.01 -7.66 -20.96
C GLU A 6 8.74 -7.08 -19.74
N ARG A 7 8.40 -5.84 -19.36
CA ARG A 7 9.06 -5.13 -18.27
C ARG A 7 8.16 -5.15 -17.04
N LEU A 8 8.59 -5.86 -16.01
CA LEU A 8 7.96 -5.83 -14.68
C LEU A 8 8.41 -4.58 -13.91
N ARG A 9 7.45 -3.78 -13.44
CA ARG A 9 7.67 -2.59 -12.62
C ARG A 9 7.31 -2.88 -11.18
N ILE A 10 8.28 -2.76 -10.29
CA ILE A 10 8.10 -3.00 -8.86
C ILE A 10 8.32 -1.70 -8.10
N TYR A 11 7.43 -1.39 -7.16
CA TYR A 11 7.52 -0.21 -6.31
C TYR A 11 7.75 -0.63 -4.86
N PHE A 12 8.85 -0.18 -4.27
CA PHE A 12 9.18 -0.40 -2.88
C PHE A 12 9.05 0.90 -2.10
N VAL A 13 8.29 0.87 -1.01
CA VAL A 13 8.19 1.98 -0.07
C VAL A 13 8.34 1.46 1.34
N THR A 14 9.17 2.13 2.12
CA THR A 14 9.26 1.91 3.56
C THR A 14 8.87 3.19 4.28
N TRP A 15 8.09 3.06 5.34
CA TRP A 15 7.63 4.20 6.10
C TRP A 15 7.57 3.91 7.59
N ASN A 16 8.31 4.70 8.36
CA ASN A 16 8.15 4.75 9.81
C ASN A 16 6.93 5.60 10.17
N VAL A 17 5.92 4.96 10.74
CA VAL A 17 4.66 5.61 11.09
C VAL A 17 4.65 6.14 12.52
N ALA A 18 5.71 5.91 13.31
CA ALA A 18 5.87 6.40 14.68
C ALA A 18 4.60 6.20 15.53
N THR A 19 3.99 5.01 15.43
CA THR A 19 2.74 4.59 16.09
C THR A 19 1.47 5.34 15.68
N LYS A 20 1.52 6.15 14.62
CA LYS A 20 0.35 6.87 14.07
C LYS A 20 -0.59 5.92 13.33
N TYR A 21 -1.84 6.36 13.20
CA TYR A 21 -2.86 5.73 12.35
C TYR A 21 -2.82 6.33 10.93
N PRO A 22 -3.35 5.61 9.91
CA PRO A 22 -3.39 6.06 8.52
C PRO A 22 -4.46 7.14 8.31
N VAL A 23 -4.19 8.36 8.80
CA VAL A 23 -5.01 9.56 8.56
C VAL A 23 -4.46 10.42 7.43
N GLN A 24 -3.24 10.14 6.96
CA GLN A 24 -2.60 10.89 5.88
C GLN A 24 -3.03 10.37 4.50
N ASP A 25 -2.95 11.25 3.50
CA ASP A 25 -3.18 10.86 2.12
C ASP A 25 -2.07 9.93 1.60
N LEU A 26 -2.41 8.65 1.43
CA LEU A 26 -1.51 7.61 0.92
C LEU A 26 -1.35 7.68 -0.61
N HIS A 27 -2.17 8.46 -1.32
CA HIS A 27 -2.08 8.57 -2.78
C HIS A 27 -0.77 9.23 -3.21
N GLN A 28 -0.27 10.20 -2.44
CA GLN A 28 1.05 10.79 -2.68
C GLN A 28 2.19 9.82 -2.37
N LEU A 29 2.08 9.05 -1.28
CA LEU A 29 3.08 8.07 -0.88
C LEU A 29 3.25 6.95 -1.93
N LEU A 30 2.14 6.53 -2.53
CA LEU A 30 2.11 5.50 -3.57
C LEU A 30 2.28 6.07 -4.99
N ASN A 31 2.50 7.40 -5.10
CA ASN A 31 2.66 8.13 -6.36
C ASN A 31 1.51 7.87 -7.37
N VAL A 32 0.28 7.73 -6.87
CA VAL A 32 -0.92 7.40 -7.66
C VAL A 32 -1.77 8.61 -8.03
N THR A 33 -1.41 9.78 -7.54
CA THR A 33 -2.11 11.05 -7.82
C THR A 33 -1.87 11.59 -9.23
N CYS A 34 -0.81 11.16 -9.93
CA CYS A 34 -0.35 11.82 -11.14
C CYS A 34 -0.84 11.10 -12.42
N GLY A 35 -2.14 11.21 -12.72
CA GLY A 35 -2.78 11.18 -14.06
C GLY A 35 -2.43 10.10 -15.10
N ASN A 36 -1.52 9.18 -14.82
CA ASN A 36 -0.89 8.30 -15.78
C ASN A 36 -0.97 6.87 -15.28
N LEU A 37 -2.20 6.34 -15.23
CA LEU A 37 -2.49 4.94 -14.90
C LEU A 37 -1.69 3.96 -15.79
N LYS A 38 -1.27 4.39 -16.98
CA LYS A 38 -0.39 3.64 -17.89
C LYS A 38 1.00 3.33 -17.28
N SER A 39 1.48 4.11 -16.32
CA SER A 39 2.78 3.90 -15.68
C SER A 39 2.73 3.20 -14.32
N LEU A 40 1.56 2.69 -13.90
CA LEU A 40 1.41 2.03 -12.60
C LEU A 40 2.34 0.82 -12.45
N PRO A 41 3.07 0.70 -11.33
CA PRO A 41 3.75 -0.53 -10.94
C PRO A 41 2.83 -1.75 -10.97
N ASP A 42 3.40 -2.89 -11.37
CA ASP A 42 2.70 -4.17 -11.41
C ASP A 42 2.68 -4.82 -10.02
N ILE A 43 3.69 -4.52 -9.18
CA ILE A 43 3.79 -5.01 -7.80
C ILE A 43 4.19 -3.87 -6.87
N TYR A 44 3.49 -3.77 -5.75
CA TYR A 44 3.81 -2.84 -4.66
C TYR A 44 4.28 -3.61 -3.41
N PHE A 45 5.44 -3.24 -2.89
CA PHE A 45 5.97 -3.68 -1.61
C PHE A 45 5.95 -2.50 -0.64
N ILE A 46 5.16 -2.62 0.43
CA ILE A 46 5.00 -1.59 1.44
C ILE A 46 5.48 -2.15 2.78
N GLY A 47 6.53 -1.55 3.34
CA GLY A 47 7.06 -1.89 4.65
C GLY A 47 6.78 -0.78 5.66
N LEU A 48 6.02 -1.07 6.71
CA LEU A 48 5.77 -0.10 7.78
C LEU A 48 6.63 -0.40 9.02
N GLN A 49 7.13 0.66 9.67
CA GLN A 49 7.92 0.58 10.90
C GLN A 49 7.22 1.32 12.04
N GLU A 50 7.46 0.88 13.28
CA GLU A 50 6.82 1.41 14.49
C GLU A 50 5.28 1.42 14.40
N VAL A 51 4.70 0.40 13.79
CA VAL A 51 3.24 0.24 13.72
C VAL A 51 2.71 -0.02 15.13
N LYS A 52 1.66 0.72 15.52
CA LYS A 52 1.01 0.53 16.82
C LYS A 52 0.20 -0.77 16.82
N ALA A 53 0.86 -1.89 17.07
CA ALA A 53 0.24 -3.19 17.25
C ALA A 53 -0.03 -3.42 18.74
N GLN A 54 -1.16 -2.93 19.28
CA GLN A 54 -1.59 -3.37 20.62
C GLN A 54 -1.93 -4.87 20.52
N PRO A 55 -1.22 -5.79 21.23
CA PRO A 55 -1.32 -7.23 21.00
C PRO A 55 -2.73 -7.80 21.24
N GLN A 56 -3.48 -7.14 22.13
CA GLN A 56 -4.86 -7.48 22.50
C GLN A 56 -5.83 -7.29 21.31
N ASN A 57 -5.56 -6.29 20.47
CA ASN A 57 -6.31 -6.05 19.24
C ASN A 57 -5.70 -6.79 18.05
N MET A 58 -4.40 -7.10 18.05
CA MET A 58 -3.74 -7.78 16.93
C MET A 58 -4.33 -9.17 16.65
N VAL A 59 -4.70 -9.92 17.70
CA VAL A 59 -5.37 -11.23 17.55
C VAL A 59 -6.81 -11.04 17.07
N LEU A 60 -7.57 -10.09 17.62
CA LEU A 60 -8.93 -9.80 17.16
C LEU A 60 -8.96 -9.19 15.76
N ASP A 61 -7.95 -8.44 15.34
CA ASP A 61 -7.82 -7.86 14.01
C ASP A 61 -7.47 -8.96 12.98
N ILE A 62 -6.54 -9.86 13.30
CA ILE A 62 -6.23 -11.01 12.44
C ILE A 62 -7.45 -11.93 12.24
N PHE A 63 -8.29 -12.10 13.26
CA PHE A 63 -9.45 -13.00 13.22
C PHE A 63 -10.80 -12.33 12.87
N PHE A 64 -10.97 -11.02 13.08
CA PHE A 64 -12.28 -10.33 12.96
C PHE A 64 -12.25 -8.93 12.31
N GLN A 65 -11.12 -8.21 12.24
CA GLN A 65 -11.05 -6.83 11.72
C GLN A 65 -9.76 -6.55 10.93
N GLU A 66 -9.84 -6.29 9.62
CA GLU A 66 -8.67 -5.90 8.82
C GLU A 66 -7.86 -4.77 9.51
N ASP A 67 -6.55 -4.97 9.63
CA ASP A 67 -5.62 -3.96 10.15
C ASP A 67 -5.85 -2.60 9.45
N PRO A 68 -5.92 -1.48 10.21
CA PRO A 68 -6.24 -0.16 9.66
C PRO A 68 -5.32 0.26 8.50
N TRP A 69 -4.03 -0.07 8.56
CA TRP A 69 -3.08 0.26 7.50
C TRP A 69 -3.38 -0.53 6.23
N THR A 70 -3.62 -1.83 6.36
CA THR A 70 -4.02 -2.73 5.28
C THR A 70 -5.30 -2.23 4.61
N LYS A 71 -6.31 -1.86 5.40
CA LYS A 71 -7.57 -1.30 4.91
C LYS A 71 -7.37 0.01 4.12
N SER A 72 -6.56 0.93 4.64
CA SER A 72 -6.29 2.20 3.97
C SER A 72 -5.57 2.02 2.62
N PHE A 73 -4.57 1.14 2.55
CA PHE A 73 -3.91 0.82 1.27
C PHE A 73 -4.88 0.16 0.29
N ARG A 74 -5.71 -0.77 0.75
CA ARG A 74 -6.72 -1.44 -0.08
C ARG A 74 -7.70 -0.44 -0.70
N GLN A 75 -8.13 0.57 0.07
CA GLN A 75 -9.00 1.63 -0.46
C GLN A 75 -8.33 2.47 -1.56
N VAL A 76 -7.04 2.77 -1.42
CA VAL A 76 -6.28 3.48 -2.47
C VAL A 76 -6.21 2.64 -3.73
N PHE A 77 -5.86 1.35 -3.62
CA PHE A 77 -5.75 0.46 -4.78
C PHE A 77 -7.11 0.16 -5.44
N ALA A 78 -8.19 0.04 -4.67
CA ALA A 78 -9.53 -0.21 -5.22
C ALA A 78 -10.02 0.90 -6.16
N ARG A 79 -9.56 2.14 -5.96
CA ARG A 79 -9.86 3.27 -6.85
C ARG A 79 -9.09 3.24 -8.17
N LEU A 80 -8.01 2.46 -8.26
CA LEU A 80 -7.20 2.34 -9.48
C LEU A 80 -7.77 1.30 -10.45
N SER A 81 -8.66 0.42 -9.97
CA SER A 81 -9.29 -0.65 -10.75
C SER A 81 -10.68 -0.28 -11.31
N GLN A 82 -11.14 0.96 -11.11
CA GLN A 82 -12.40 1.49 -11.66
C GLN A 82 -12.11 2.36 -12.89
#